data_AF-A0A2V8KH80-F1
#
_entry.id   AF-A0A2V8KH80-F1
#
_cell.length_a   1.000
_cell.length_b   1.000
_cell.length_c   1.000
_cell.angle_alpha   90.00
_cell.angle_beta   90.00
_cell.angle_gamma   90.00
#
_symmetry.space_group_name_H-M   'P 1'
#
loop_
_entity.id
_entity.type
_entity.pdbx_description
1 polymer ?
#
loop_
_entity_poly.entity_id
_entity_poly.type
_entity_poly.pdbx_seq_one_letter_code
_entity_poly.pdbx_strand_id
1 'polypeptide(L)'
;MSAGKPAMRDIVGGDRPPLQFRKWLILTHRYAGIVLSFFFVMWFLSGIAMIYARGMPGLTPDMRLERITELNLGAVKLSPAEAVAKAELGEAPARAMMLMIMDRPAYRFTVSAGTVTLFADTGELLSEIGQGEAMRIASSFMEMPQSRMHYAGELNEPDQWTLQERRRLPMQKVIVDDDARSELYISEETGDVEVMTTGGTRAMAWFAAIPHWMYFTALRIKDETWRQVVLWTSGAGALLALLGIVLAFTQFPTRYSGLMRWHYVTGAVFGVLTLTWVGH
;
A
#
# COMPACT_ATOMS: atom_id res chain seq x y z
N MET A 1 -45.18 69.58 27.97
CA MET A 1 -43.95 69.21 28.72
C MET A 1 -44.06 67.74 29.04
N SER A 2 -43.32 66.88 28.33
CA SER A 2 -42.06 66.25 28.79
C SER A 2 -42.32 65.24 29.91
N ALA A 3 -41.93 63.97 29.87
CA ALA A 3 -40.75 63.40 29.25
C ALA A 3 -40.98 61.93 28.86
N GLY A 4 -40.38 61.52 27.75
CA GLY A 4 -40.34 60.15 27.29
C GLY A 4 -39.42 59.29 28.14
N LYS A 5 -39.81 58.02 28.33
CA LYS A 5 -38.98 56.95 28.88
C LYS A 5 -37.79 56.65 27.94
N PRO A 6 -36.61 56.31 28.48
CA PRO A 6 -35.45 55.97 27.66
C PRO A 6 -35.65 54.62 26.97
N ALA A 7 -35.29 54.55 25.69
CA ALA A 7 -35.31 53.34 24.89
C ALA A 7 -34.15 52.43 25.29
N MET A 8 -34.49 51.28 25.90
CA MET A 8 -33.59 50.14 26.07
C MET A 8 -33.60 49.34 24.76
N ARG A 9 -32.79 49.73 23.78
CA ARG A 9 -32.53 48.95 22.57
C ARG A 9 -31.14 49.24 22.02
N ASP A 10 -30.12 48.73 22.71
CA ASP A 10 -28.76 48.58 22.17
C ASP A 10 -28.06 47.42 22.85
N ILE A 11 -28.62 46.21 22.76
CA ILE A 11 -27.89 44.97 23.04
C ILE A 11 -28.37 43.94 22.03
N VAL A 12 -27.68 43.86 20.88
CA VAL A 12 -27.26 42.66 20.11
C VAL A 12 -26.71 43.20 18.78
N GLY A 13 -25.58 43.92 18.88
CA GLY A 13 -24.68 44.14 17.74
C GLY A 13 -23.75 42.94 17.64
N GLY A 14 -24.27 41.79 17.19
CA GLY A 14 -23.44 40.66 16.81
C GLY A 14 -22.97 40.88 15.38
N ASP A 15 -21.70 41.26 15.21
CA ASP A 15 -21.07 41.54 13.92
C ASP A 15 -21.37 40.42 12.91
N ARG A 16 -22.29 40.71 11.98
CA ARG A 16 -22.49 39.85 10.82
C ARG A 16 -21.25 40.00 9.96
N PRO A 17 -20.54 38.91 9.61
CA PRO A 17 -19.34 39.02 8.80
C PRO A 17 -19.68 39.74 7.49
N PRO A 18 -18.76 40.59 6.97
CA PRO A 18 -19.04 41.43 5.82
C PRO A 18 -19.57 40.59 4.65
N LEU A 19 -20.54 41.12 3.90
CA LEU A 19 -21.24 40.42 2.81
C LEU A 19 -20.28 39.74 1.81
N GLN A 20 -19.09 40.30 1.62
CA GLN A 20 -18.04 39.73 0.77
C GLN A 20 -17.42 38.45 1.36
N PHE A 21 -17.22 38.38 2.68
CA PHE A 21 -16.70 37.19 3.37
C PHE A 21 -17.67 36.01 3.27
N ARG A 22 -18.98 36.26 3.47
CA ARG A 22 -20.02 35.24 3.27
C ARG A 22 -20.04 34.71 1.84
N LYS A 23 -19.95 35.59 0.84
CA LYS A 23 -19.90 35.20 -0.58
C LYS A 23 -18.67 34.36 -0.90
N TRP A 24 -17.50 34.76 -0.44
CA TRP A 24 -16.26 34.01 -0.61
C TRP A 24 -16.33 32.63 0.03
N LEU A 25 -16.83 32.55 1.27
CA LEU A 25 -16.98 31.29 1.98
C LEU A 25 -17.91 30.30 1.25
N ILE A 26 -19.04 30.80 0.73
CA ILE A 26 -19.98 29.99 -0.06
C ILE A 26 -19.35 29.52 -1.38
N LEU A 27 -18.66 30.41 -2.11
CA LEU A 27 -18.02 30.06 -3.38
C LEU A 27 -16.88 29.08 -3.20
N THR A 28 -15.99 29.31 -2.22
CA THR A 28 -14.91 28.38 -1.89
C THR A 28 -15.45 27.03 -1.48
N HIS A 29 -16.45 26.97 -0.58
CA HIS A 29 -17.07 25.70 -0.20
C HIS A 29 -17.69 24.98 -1.40
N ARG A 30 -18.38 25.70 -2.29
CA ARG A 30 -19.02 25.12 -3.47
C ARG A 30 -17.98 24.50 -4.42
N TYR A 31 -16.95 25.25 -4.80
CA TYR A 31 -15.96 24.75 -5.78
C TYR A 31 -15.01 23.72 -5.16
N ALA A 32 -14.51 23.96 -3.94
CA ALA A 32 -13.73 22.97 -3.21
C ALA A 32 -14.57 21.70 -2.97
N GLY A 33 -15.85 21.85 -2.65
CA GLY A 33 -16.78 20.74 -2.47
C GLY A 33 -16.98 19.92 -3.73
N ILE A 34 -17.06 20.53 -4.91
CA ILE A 34 -17.15 19.78 -6.18
C ILE A 34 -15.88 18.94 -6.38
N VAL A 35 -14.68 19.53 -6.25
CA VAL A 35 -13.40 18.82 -6.42
C VAL A 35 -13.26 17.68 -5.41
N LEU A 36 -13.50 17.97 -4.12
CA LEU A 36 -13.43 16.95 -3.07
C LEU A 36 -14.50 15.87 -3.24
N SER A 37 -15.68 16.20 -3.78
CA SER A 37 -16.72 15.20 -4.04
C SER A 37 -16.25 14.17 -5.07
N PHE A 38 -15.60 14.59 -6.16
CA PHE A 38 -15.02 13.66 -7.12
C PHE A 38 -13.93 12.78 -6.48
N PHE A 39 -13.07 13.38 -5.66
CA PHE A 39 -12.07 12.64 -4.90
C PHE A 39 -12.70 11.61 -3.95
N PHE A 40 -13.70 11.99 -3.15
CA PHE A 40 -14.39 11.08 -2.23
C PHE A 40 -15.17 9.99 -2.95
N VAL A 41 -15.79 10.28 -4.09
CA VAL A 41 -16.46 9.26 -4.92
C VAL A 41 -15.44 8.25 -5.43
N MET A 42 -14.33 8.71 -6.00
CA MET A 42 -13.23 7.83 -6.42
C MET A 42 -12.71 7.01 -5.23
N TRP A 43 -12.46 7.64 -4.10
CA TRP A 43 -11.94 7.01 -2.88
C TRP A 43 -12.91 5.97 -2.30
N PHE A 44 -14.22 6.23 -2.31
CA PHE A 44 -15.22 5.28 -1.82
C PHE A 44 -15.38 4.09 -2.78
N LEU A 45 -15.45 4.35 -4.10
CA LEU A 45 -15.51 3.30 -5.11
C LEU A 45 -14.26 2.41 -5.07
N SER A 46 -13.08 3.00 -4.86
CA SER A 46 -11.84 2.23 -4.72
C SER A 46 -11.81 1.42 -3.43
N GLY A 47 -12.40 1.93 -2.33
CA GLY A 47 -12.57 1.18 -1.09
C GLY A 47 -13.47 -0.06 -1.26
N ILE A 48 -14.57 0.06 -2.01
CA ILE A 48 -15.40 -1.10 -2.38
C ILE A 48 -14.59 -2.09 -3.23
N ALA A 49 -13.84 -1.60 -4.22
CA ALA A 49 -13.01 -2.44 -5.07
C ALA A 49 -11.93 -3.19 -4.26
N MET A 50 -11.38 -2.59 -3.19
CA MET A 50 -10.41 -3.25 -2.31
C MET A 50 -10.96 -4.49 -1.61
N ILE A 51 -12.25 -4.54 -1.29
CA ILE A 51 -12.89 -5.73 -0.68
C ILE A 51 -12.69 -6.96 -1.58
N TYR A 52 -12.73 -6.76 -2.90
CA TYR A 52 -12.55 -7.82 -3.89
C TYR A 52 -11.08 -8.01 -4.30
N ALA A 53 -10.31 -6.90 -4.37
CA ALA A 53 -8.93 -6.92 -4.82
C ALA A 53 -7.92 -7.41 -3.77
N ARG A 54 -8.31 -7.45 -2.48
CA ARG A 54 -7.44 -7.79 -1.33
C ARG A 54 -6.22 -6.87 -1.14
N GLY A 55 -6.20 -5.70 -1.77
CA GLY A 55 -5.18 -4.68 -1.56
C GLY A 55 -4.11 -4.63 -2.65
N MET A 56 -2.85 -4.43 -2.25
CA MET A 56 -1.70 -4.46 -3.16
C MET A 56 -1.38 -5.91 -3.57
N PRO A 57 -1.00 -6.14 -4.84
CA PRO A 57 -0.65 -7.48 -5.29
C PRO A 57 0.68 -7.89 -4.65
N GLY A 58 0.77 -9.16 -4.24
CA GLY A 58 1.96 -9.69 -3.59
C GLY A 58 1.87 -11.21 -3.45
N LEU A 59 2.95 -11.80 -2.94
CA LEU A 59 2.98 -13.22 -2.67
C LEU A 59 2.32 -13.51 -1.31
N THR A 60 1.16 -14.18 -1.33
CA THR A 60 0.49 -14.55 -0.08
C THR A 60 1.15 -15.77 0.57
N PRO A 61 1.02 -15.96 1.89
CA PRO A 61 1.56 -17.14 2.58
C PRO A 61 1.03 -18.45 1.99
N ASP A 62 -0.25 -18.49 1.60
CA ASP A 62 -0.87 -19.67 0.98
C ASP A 62 -0.23 -19.98 -0.38
N MET A 63 -0.03 -18.96 -1.24
CA MET A 63 0.67 -19.13 -2.52
C MET A 63 2.13 -19.55 -2.34
N ARG A 64 2.78 -19.09 -1.25
CA ARG A 64 4.15 -19.52 -0.92
C ARG A 64 4.15 -20.99 -0.53
N LEU A 65 3.21 -21.43 0.32
CA LEU A 65 3.05 -22.83 0.74
C LEU A 65 2.77 -23.76 -0.44
N GLU A 66 1.87 -23.37 -1.35
CA GLU A 66 1.53 -24.14 -2.56
C GLU A 66 2.73 -24.38 -3.49
N ARG A 67 3.78 -23.56 -3.39
CA ARG A 67 4.97 -23.61 -4.25
C ARG A 67 6.25 -23.94 -3.50
N ILE A 68 6.16 -24.37 -2.24
CA ILE A 68 7.32 -24.88 -1.52
C ILE A 68 7.72 -26.21 -2.15
N THR A 69 8.96 -26.29 -2.60
CA THR A 69 9.56 -27.54 -3.04
C THR A 69 9.73 -28.49 -1.85
N GLU A 70 9.39 -29.76 -2.03
CA GLU A 70 9.61 -30.79 -1.02
C GLU A 70 11.09 -30.88 -0.63
N LEU A 71 11.36 -31.01 0.68
CA LEU A 71 12.73 -31.13 1.19
C LEU A 71 13.35 -32.45 0.75
N ASN A 72 14.39 -32.38 -0.09
CA ASN A 72 15.17 -33.56 -0.47
C ASN A 72 16.28 -33.83 0.56
N LEU A 73 15.92 -34.50 1.66
CA LEU A 73 16.86 -34.88 2.72
C LEU A 73 17.92 -35.89 2.23
N GLY A 74 17.61 -36.69 1.20
CA GLY A 74 18.56 -37.66 0.64
C GLY A 74 19.74 -37.02 -0.10
N ALA A 75 19.60 -35.78 -0.55
CA ALA A 75 20.67 -35.01 -1.19
C ALA A 75 21.58 -34.27 -0.19
N VAL A 76 21.20 -34.22 1.10
CA VAL A 76 21.97 -33.55 2.16
C VAL A 76 23.22 -34.36 2.48
N LYS A 77 24.40 -33.73 2.33
CA LYS A 77 25.70 -34.35 2.64
C LYS A 77 26.38 -33.74 3.86
N LEU A 78 25.96 -32.53 4.26
CA LEU A 78 26.51 -31.81 5.39
C LEU A 78 25.49 -31.74 6.53
N SER A 79 25.93 -32.07 7.74
CA SER A 79 25.17 -31.80 8.94
C SER A 79 25.07 -30.29 9.21
N PRO A 80 24.07 -29.83 9.97
CA PRO A 80 23.96 -28.41 10.32
C PRO A 80 25.21 -27.86 11.03
N ALA A 81 25.85 -28.67 11.88
CA ALA A 81 27.06 -28.27 12.60
C ALA A 81 28.27 -28.08 11.66
N GLU A 82 28.46 -29.00 10.70
CA GLU A 82 29.49 -28.87 9.68
C GLU A 82 29.23 -27.69 8.75
N ALA A 83 27.97 -27.45 8.41
CA ALA A 83 27.56 -26.30 7.60
C ALA A 83 27.87 -24.96 8.30
N VAL A 84 27.61 -24.84 9.62
CA VAL A 84 27.99 -23.67 10.40
C VAL A 84 29.50 -23.47 10.44
N ALA A 85 30.26 -24.54 10.65
CA ALA A 85 31.72 -24.47 10.67
C ALA A 85 32.29 -24.04 9.30
N LYS A 86 31.69 -24.49 8.20
CA LYS A 86 32.13 -24.17 6.83
C LYS A 86 31.66 -22.80 6.34
N ALA A 87 30.55 -22.29 6.87
CA ALA A 87 30.02 -20.97 6.50
C ALA A 87 30.84 -19.81 7.07
N GLU A 88 31.84 -20.08 7.93
CA GLU A 88 32.76 -19.09 8.52
C GLU A 88 32.03 -17.85 9.06
N LEU A 89 30.87 -18.06 9.70
CA LEU A 89 29.92 -17.00 10.08
C LEU A 89 30.49 -15.96 11.06
N GLY A 90 31.64 -16.22 11.70
CA GLY A 90 32.25 -15.35 12.72
C GLY A 90 31.50 -15.30 14.06
N GLU A 91 30.22 -15.65 14.07
CA GLU A 91 29.36 -15.73 15.25
C GLU A 91 28.42 -16.95 15.19
N ALA A 92 27.81 -17.29 16.33
CA ALA A 92 26.78 -18.32 16.36
C ALA A 92 25.49 -17.79 15.71
N PRO A 93 24.88 -18.50 14.76
CA PRO A 93 23.67 -18.03 14.09
C PRO A 93 22.50 -17.97 15.08
N ALA A 94 21.76 -16.86 15.04
CA ALA A 94 20.54 -16.69 15.84
C ALA A 94 19.43 -17.65 15.41
N ARG A 95 19.44 -18.06 14.13
CA ARG A 95 18.51 -19.02 13.55
C ARG A 95 19.18 -19.79 12.43
N ALA A 96 18.90 -21.08 12.35
CA ALA A 96 19.22 -21.93 11.21
C ALA A 96 17.92 -22.53 10.65
N MET A 97 17.75 -22.50 9.34
CA MET A 97 16.62 -23.11 8.65
C MET A 97 17.11 -23.89 7.42
N MET A 98 16.49 -25.04 7.16
CA MET A 98 16.73 -25.80 5.94
C MET A 98 15.64 -25.48 4.93
N LEU A 99 16.05 -25.26 3.69
CA LEU A 99 15.17 -24.96 2.57
C LEU A 99 15.72 -25.59 1.29
N MET A 100 14.93 -25.51 0.21
CA MET A 100 15.39 -25.82 -1.13
C MET A 100 15.60 -24.50 -1.88
N ILE A 101 16.76 -24.34 -2.50
CA ILE A 101 17.02 -23.27 -3.47
C ILE A 101 17.44 -23.96 -4.75
N MET A 102 16.77 -23.64 -5.87
CA MET A 102 17.23 -24.09 -7.17
C MET A 102 17.39 -25.63 -7.25
N ASP A 103 16.42 -26.33 -6.66
CA ASP A 103 16.33 -27.80 -6.50
C ASP A 103 17.46 -28.44 -5.67
N ARG A 104 18.23 -27.64 -4.93
CA ARG A 104 19.30 -28.09 -4.04
C ARG A 104 18.97 -27.79 -2.58
N PRO A 105 19.24 -28.71 -1.64
CA PRO A 105 19.06 -28.43 -0.22
C PRO A 105 20.07 -27.37 0.22
N ALA A 106 19.61 -26.38 1.00
CA ALA A 106 20.42 -25.29 1.51
C ALA A 106 20.12 -25.03 2.99
N TYR A 107 21.15 -24.64 3.73
CA TYR A 107 21.02 -24.07 5.06
C TYR A 107 21.09 -22.55 4.97
N ARG A 108 20.11 -21.89 5.58
CA ARG A 108 20.10 -20.45 5.75
C ARG A 108 20.29 -20.09 7.21
N PHE A 109 21.33 -19.31 7.46
CA PHE A 109 21.73 -18.84 8.76
C PHE A 109 21.41 -17.36 8.88
N THR A 110 20.74 -16.99 9.96
CA THR A 110 20.51 -15.58 10.32
C THR A 110 21.58 -15.16 11.32
N VAL A 111 22.35 -14.15 10.94
CA VAL A 111 23.41 -13.52 11.74
C VAL A 111 23.11 -12.03 11.91
N SER A 112 23.81 -11.36 12.81
CA SER A 112 23.69 -9.93 13.09
C SER A 112 23.92 -9.07 11.84
N ALA A 113 24.81 -9.52 10.95
CA ALA A 113 25.15 -8.85 9.69
C ALA A 113 24.15 -9.09 8.54
N GLY A 114 23.23 -10.05 8.66
CA GLY A 114 22.29 -10.41 7.59
C GLY A 114 22.02 -11.90 7.49
N THR A 115 21.81 -12.39 6.26
CA THR A 115 21.52 -13.79 6.00
C THR A 115 22.65 -14.43 5.19
N VAL A 116 23.12 -15.59 5.63
CA VAL A 116 24.10 -16.39 4.88
C VAL A 116 23.47 -17.70 4.48
N THR A 117 23.53 -18.04 3.19
CA THR A 117 22.99 -19.30 2.68
C THR A 117 24.11 -20.17 2.13
N LEU A 118 24.09 -21.46 2.47
CA LEU A 118 25.09 -22.45 2.07
C LEU A 118 24.38 -23.73 1.62
N PHE A 119 24.77 -24.27 0.47
CA PHE A 119 24.18 -25.50 -0.04
C PHE A 119 24.61 -26.72 0.79
N ALA A 120 23.65 -27.51 1.26
CA ALA A 120 23.87 -28.65 2.14
C ALA A 120 24.45 -29.88 1.42
N ASP A 121 24.51 -29.86 0.08
CA ASP A 121 25.05 -30.93 -0.76
C ASP A 121 26.56 -30.78 -1.04
N THR A 122 27.06 -29.55 -1.20
CA THR A 122 28.47 -29.24 -1.53
C THR A 122 29.16 -28.40 -0.45
N GLY A 123 28.39 -27.66 0.33
CA GLY A 123 28.88 -26.65 1.26
C GLY A 123 29.41 -25.38 0.59
N GLU A 124 28.96 -25.12 -0.63
CA GLU A 124 29.21 -23.88 -1.35
C GLU A 124 28.31 -22.77 -0.83
N LEU A 125 28.85 -21.57 -0.63
CA LEU A 125 28.06 -20.39 -0.30
C LEU A 125 27.21 -19.98 -1.51
N LEU A 126 25.97 -19.57 -1.25
CA LEU A 126 25.14 -18.98 -2.28
C LEU A 126 25.78 -17.65 -2.70
N SER A 127 26.21 -17.57 -3.96
CA SER A 127 26.56 -16.29 -4.58
C SER A 127 25.30 -15.47 -4.86
N GLU A 128 25.46 -14.16 -5.00
CA GLU A 128 24.36 -13.27 -5.42
C GLU A 128 23.65 -13.83 -6.67
N ILE A 129 22.32 -13.81 -6.63
CA ILE A 129 21.48 -14.35 -7.70
C ILE A 129 21.53 -13.39 -8.89
N GLY A 130 22.17 -13.82 -9.98
CA GLY A 130 22.16 -13.12 -11.25
C GLY A 130 20.97 -13.50 -12.13
N GLN A 131 21.00 -13.03 -13.38
CA GLN A 131 19.97 -13.31 -14.39
C GLN A 131 19.70 -14.81 -14.59
N GLY A 132 20.76 -15.62 -14.70
CA GLY A 132 20.64 -17.05 -15.00
C GLY A 132 19.98 -17.83 -13.87
N GLU A 133 20.41 -17.56 -12.64
CA GLU A 133 19.85 -18.12 -11.43
C GLU A 133 18.40 -17.67 -11.23
N ALA A 134 18.10 -16.39 -11.46
CA ALA A 134 16.74 -15.86 -11.37
C ALA A 134 15.77 -16.53 -12.35
N MET A 135 16.19 -16.74 -13.60
CA MET A 135 15.37 -17.47 -14.58
C MET A 135 15.11 -18.91 -14.15
N ARG A 136 16.08 -19.57 -13.50
CA ARG A 136 15.94 -20.93 -12.99
C ARG A 136 15.02 -21.01 -11.79
N ILE A 137 15.15 -20.08 -10.85
CA ILE A 137 14.26 -19.94 -9.70
C ILE A 137 12.83 -19.68 -10.18
N ALA A 138 12.63 -18.74 -11.12
CA ALA A 138 11.32 -18.45 -11.70
C ALA A 138 10.70 -19.68 -12.39
N SER A 139 11.49 -20.41 -13.17
CA SER A 139 11.05 -21.62 -13.87
C SER A 139 10.62 -22.74 -12.91
N SER A 140 11.40 -23.00 -11.86
CA SER A 140 11.05 -23.98 -10.81
C SER A 140 9.81 -23.51 -10.04
N PHE A 141 9.76 -22.25 -9.63
CA PHE A 141 8.63 -21.67 -8.88
C PHE A 141 7.30 -21.66 -9.65
N MET A 142 7.34 -21.48 -10.98
CA MET A 142 6.16 -21.51 -11.83
C MET A 142 5.85 -22.90 -12.40
N GLU A 143 6.71 -23.90 -12.14
CA GLU A 143 6.63 -25.24 -12.73
C GLU A 143 6.51 -25.21 -14.27
N MET A 144 7.26 -24.29 -14.89
CA MET A 144 7.22 -24.02 -16.33
C MET A 144 8.63 -24.02 -16.92
N PRO A 145 8.82 -24.36 -18.21
CA PRO A 145 10.14 -24.33 -18.82
C PRO A 145 10.73 -22.91 -18.83
N GLN A 146 12.05 -22.81 -18.68
CA GLN A 146 12.78 -21.53 -18.71
C GLN A 146 12.55 -20.73 -20.00
N SER A 147 12.17 -21.37 -21.12
CA SER A 147 11.83 -20.69 -22.38
C SER A 147 10.61 -19.76 -22.26
N ARG A 148 9.78 -19.92 -21.22
CA ARG A 148 8.66 -19.03 -20.87
C ARG A 148 9.04 -17.95 -19.85
N MET A 149 10.31 -17.88 -19.45
CA MET A 149 10.80 -16.87 -18.52
C MET A 149 11.55 -15.79 -19.29
N HIS A 150 11.15 -14.54 -19.11
CA HIS A 150 11.78 -13.38 -19.72
C HIS A 150 12.38 -12.50 -18.63
N TYR A 151 13.71 -12.43 -18.60
CA TYR A 151 14.40 -11.53 -17.68
C TYR A 151 14.09 -10.07 -18.04
N ALA A 152 13.63 -9.30 -17.06
CA ALA A 152 13.17 -7.93 -17.23
C ALA A 152 14.13 -6.89 -16.63
N GLY A 153 15.18 -7.34 -15.93
CA GLY A 153 16.22 -6.48 -15.37
C GLY A 153 16.35 -6.58 -13.86
N GLU A 154 17.35 -5.89 -13.37
CA GLU A 154 17.67 -5.77 -11.95
C GLU A 154 16.95 -4.56 -11.33
N LEU A 155 16.44 -4.74 -10.13
CA LEU A 155 15.72 -3.75 -9.36
C LEU A 155 16.58 -3.33 -8.16
N ASN A 156 17.22 -2.17 -8.29
CA ASN A 156 17.97 -1.52 -7.21
C ASN A 156 17.12 -0.54 -6.39
N GLU A 157 16.03 -0.06 -6.98
CA GLU A 157 15.06 0.82 -6.34
C GLU A 157 13.66 0.19 -6.40
N PRO A 158 12.79 0.45 -5.42
CA PRO A 158 11.48 -0.16 -5.41
C PRO A 158 10.60 0.43 -6.52
N ASP A 159 9.92 -0.45 -7.24
CA ASP A 159 8.87 -0.08 -8.19
C ASP A 159 7.50 -0.08 -7.50
N GLN A 160 6.44 0.08 -8.30
CA GLN A 160 5.07 0.14 -7.82
C GLN A 160 4.62 -1.08 -7.03
N TRP A 161 5.23 -2.25 -7.27
CA TRP A 161 4.81 -3.53 -6.71
C TRP A 161 5.73 -3.98 -5.56
N THR A 162 6.95 -3.44 -5.47
CA THR A 162 7.91 -3.76 -4.42
C THR A 162 8.00 -2.71 -3.30
N LEU A 163 7.06 -1.75 -3.25
CA LEU A 163 7.03 -0.69 -2.22
C LEU A 163 6.97 -1.21 -0.78
N GLN A 164 6.44 -2.42 -0.54
CA GLN A 164 6.37 -3.04 0.80
C GLN A 164 7.66 -3.80 1.14
N GLU A 165 8.34 -4.33 0.12
CA GLU A 165 9.52 -5.19 0.26
C GLU A 165 10.84 -4.46 -0.01
N ARG A 166 10.89 -3.13 0.20
CA ARG A 166 12.08 -2.31 -0.07
C ARG A 166 13.35 -2.78 0.64
N ARG A 167 13.18 -3.42 1.79
CA ARG A 167 14.28 -3.96 2.61
C ARG A 167 14.90 -5.22 2.02
N ARG A 168 14.30 -5.79 0.97
CA ARG A 168 14.72 -7.01 0.29
C ARG A 168 15.43 -6.75 -1.04
N LEU A 169 15.62 -5.48 -1.40
CA LEU A 169 16.39 -5.07 -2.57
C LEU A 169 17.90 -5.33 -2.33
N PRO A 170 18.68 -5.59 -3.39
CA PRO A 170 18.27 -5.65 -4.80
C PRO A 170 17.53 -6.94 -5.18
N MET A 171 16.79 -6.88 -6.29
CA MET A 171 15.97 -8.00 -6.78
C MET A 171 16.10 -8.18 -8.29
N GLN A 172 16.07 -9.43 -8.74
CA GLN A 172 15.93 -9.80 -10.14
C GLN A 172 14.46 -9.86 -10.55
N LYS A 173 14.08 -9.14 -11.61
CA LYS A 173 12.72 -9.15 -12.16
C LYS A 173 12.62 -10.13 -13.32
N VAL A 174 11.64 -11.03 -13.25
CA VAL A 174 11.33 -12.00 -14.32
C VAL A 174 9.85 -11.90 -14.70
N ILE A 175 9.57 -11.76 -15.99
CA ILE A 175 8.22 -11.83 -16.58
C ILE A 175 7.98 -13.26 -17.05
N VAL A 176 6.80 -13.79 -16.75
CA VAL A 176 6.38 -15.13 -17.15
C VAL A 176 5.45 -15.02 -18.36
N ASP A 177 5.72 -15.84 -19.38
CA ASP A 177 4.84 -16.05 -20.53
C ASP A 177 3.71 -17.04 -20.16
N ASP A 178 2.77 -16.55 -19.36
CA ASP A 178 1.54 -17.24 -18.97
C ASP A 178 0.30 -16.37 -19.27
N ASP A 179 -0.88 -17.00 -19.30
CA ASP A 179 -2.15 -16.28 -19.55
C ASP A 179 -2.43 -15.20 -18.49
N ALA A 180 -1.89 -15.37 -17.29
CA ALA A 180 -2.03 -14.43 -16.18
C ALA A 180 -1.13 -13.19 -16.30
N ARG A 181 -0.13 -13.20 -17.20
CA ARG A 181 0.92 -12.16 -17.34
C ARG A 181 1.66 -11.93 -16.03
N SER A 182 2.16 -13.01 -15.45
CA SER A 182 2.80 -13.01 -14.14
C SER A 182 4.16 -12.30 -14.16
N GLU A 183 4.46 -11.58 -13.09
CA GLU A 183 5.76 -10.94 -12.84
C GLU A 183 6.26 -11.40 -11.48
N LEU A 184 7.51 -11.85 -11.43
CA LEU A 184 8.22 -12.33 -10.25
C LEU A 184 9.38 -11.41 -9.91
N TYR A 185 9.58 -11.20 -8.62
CA TYR A 185 10.69 -10.45 -8.05
C TYR A 185 11.45 -11.35 -7.10
N ILE A 186 12.71 -11.63 -7.43
CA ILE A 186 13.55 -12.61 -6.74
C ILE A 186 14.66 -11.85 -6.04
N SER A 187 14.81 -12.04 -4.74
CA SER A 187 15.87 -11.42 -3.94
C SER A 187 17.25 -11.89 -4.41
N GLU A 188 18.18 -10.95 -4.60
CA GLU A 188 19.55 -11.28 -4.98
C GLU A 188 20.34 -11.94 -3.86
N GLU A 189 20.09 -11.54 -2.62
CA GLU A 189 20.77 -12.07 -1.42
C GLU A 189 20.30 -13.50 -1.09
N THR A 190 19.00 -13.76 -1.24
CA THR A 190 18.40 -14.98 -0.67
C THR A 190 17.92 -15.98 -1.72
N GLY A 191 17.67 -15.54 -2.95
CA GLY A 191 17.00 -16.34 -3.98
C GLY A 191 15.52 -16.61 -3.73
N ASP A 192 14.92 -15.95 -2.74
CA ASP A 192 13.48 -16.07 -2.47
C ASP A 192 12.68 -15.24 -3.48
N VAL A 193 11.55 -15.79 -3.93
CA VAL A 193 10.51 -14.99 -4.61
C VAL A 193 9.81 -14.16 -3.55
N GLU A 194 10.05 -12.85 -3.56
CA GLU A 194 9.51 -11.92 -2.56
C GLU A 194 8.17 -11.34 -3.00
N VAL A 195 8.00 -11.10 -4.30
CA VAL A 195 6.75 -10.58 -4.86
C VAL A 195 6.38 -11.38 -6.11
N MET A 196 5.10 -11.77 -6.20
CA MET A 196 4.48 -12.22 -7.43
C MET A 196 3.25 -11.36 -7.70
N THR A 197 3.09 -10.92 -8.94
CA THR A 197 1.88 -10.21 -9.38
C THR A 197 1.39 -10.78 -10.72
N THR A 198 0.10 -10.68 -11.00
CA THR A 198 -0.50 -10.99 -12.30
C THR A 198 -1.04 -9.72 -12.95
N GLY A 199 -1.28 -9.73 -14.26
CA GLY A 199 -1.90 -8.59 -14.95
C GLY A 199 -3.27 -8.22 -14.36
N GLY A 200 -4.05 -9.22 -13.93
CA GLY A 200 -5.35 -9.00 -13.28
C GLY A 200 -5.22 -8.34 -11.91
N THR A 201 -4.31 -8.82 -11.06
CA THR A 201 -4.10 -8.24 -9.73
C THR A 201 -3.51 -6.83 -9.82
N ARG A 202 -2.59 -6.59 -10.78
CA ARG A 202 -2.06 -5.24 -11.06
C ARG A 202 -3.16 -4.29 -11.53
N ALA A 203 -4.02 -4.73 -12.45
CA ALA A 203 -5.15 -3.91 -12.91
C ALA A 203 -6.11 -3.56 -11.78
N MET A 204 -6.49 -4.54 -10.94
CA MET A 204 -7.37 -4.30 -9.80
C MET A 204 -6.76 -3.33 -8.79
N ALA A 205 -5.46 -3.42 -8.53
CA ALA A 205 -4.77 -2.50 -7.62
C ALA A 205 -4.85 -1.04 -8.09
N TRP A 206 -4.79 -0.78 -9.40
CA TRP A 206 -4.95 0.56 -9.98
C TRP A 206 -6.35 1.16 -9.78
N PHE A 207 -7.39 0.34 -9.66
CA PHE A 207 -8.75 0.80 -9.38
C PHE A 207 -9.11 0.76 -7.88
N ALA A 208 -8.32 0.05 -7.07
CA ALA A 208 -8.59 -0.20 -5.66
C ALA A 208 -7.52 0.42 -4.77
N ALA A 209 -6.51 -0.36 -4.37
CA ALA A 209 -5.55 0.01 -3.34
C ALA A 209 -4.77 1.29 -3.65
N ILE A 210 -4.33 1.48 -4.91
CA ILE A 210 -3.51 2.62 -5.29
C ILE A 210 -4.26 3.95 -5.11
N PRO A 211 -5.45 4.17 -5.69
CA PRO A 211 -6.19 5.41 -5.49
C PRO A 211 -6.72 5.56 -4.05
N HIS A 212 -7.09 4.47 -3.37
CA HIS A 212 -7.62 4.53 -2.00
C HIS A 212 -6.56 4.95 -0.97
N TRP A 213 -5.35 4.41 -1.07
CA TRP A 213 -4.23 4.71 -0.16
C TRP A 213 -3.25 5.77 -0.71
N MET A 214 -3.52 6.29 -1.91
CA MET A 214 -2.63 7.20 -2.64
C MET A 214 -1.22 6.59 -2.82
N TYR A 215 -1.18 5.31 -3.16
CA TYR A 215 0.01 4.46 -3.07
C TYR A 215 0.94 4.54 -4.30
N PHE A 216 1.04 5.72 -4.91
CA PHE A 216 1.89 5.93 -6.09
C PHE A 216 3.37 5.91 -5.72
N THR A 217 4.20 5.18 -6.47
CA THR A 217 5.65 5.05 -6.25
C THR A 217 6.34 6.40 -6.00
N ALA A 218 6.12 7.38 -6.87
CA ALA A 218 6.72 8.72 -6.81
C ALA A 218 6.42 9.46 -5.50
N LEU A 219 5.29 9.16 -4.85
CA LEU A 219 4.88 9.71 -3.57
C LEU A 219 5.34 8.82 -2.42
N ARG A 220 5.09 7.51 -2.52
CA ARG A 220 5.24 6.56 -1.42
C ARG A 220 6.71 6.28 -1.10
N ILE A 221 7.65 6.45 -2.02
CA ILE A 221 9.10 6.39 -1.72
C ILE A 221 9.50 7.46 -0.69
N LYS A 222 8.79 8.60 -0.68
CA LYS A 222 9.01 9.71 0.25
C LYS A 222 8.00 9.64 1.39
N ASP A 223 8.27 8.75 2.36
CA ASP A 223 7.34 8.44 3.46
C ASP A 223 6.77 9.69 4.16
N GLU A 224 7.61 10.68 4.47
CA GLU A 224 7.16 11.93 5.10
C GLU A 224 6.28 12.76 4.17
N THR A 225 6.63 12.89 2.88
CA THR A 225 5.81 13.62 1.91
C THR A 225 4.45 12.96 1.75
N TRP A 226 4.40 11.63 1.61
CA TRP A 226 3.16 10.87 1.56
C TRP A 226 2.31 11.11 2.81
N ARG A 227 2.91 11.05 4.00
CA ARG A 227 2.22 11.31 5.28
C ARG A 227 1.62 12.72 5.31
N GLN A 228 2.37 13.73 4.88
CA GLN A 228 1.88 15.11 4.80
C GLN A 228 0.72 15.23 3.81
N VAL A 229 0.82 14.64 2.62
CA VAL A 229 -0.27 14.65 1.63
C VAL A 229 -1.52 14.02 2.23
N VAL A 230 -1.43 12.83 2.83
CA VAL A 230 -2.58 12.19 3.48
C VAL A 230 -3.15 13.07 4.59
N LEU A 231 -2.30 13.64 5.44
CA LEU A 231 -2.73 14.50 6.56
C LEU A 231 -3.48 15.76 6.07
N TRP A 232 -2.92 16.48 5.10
CA TRP A 232 -3.53 17.70 4.56
C TRP A 232 -4.82 17.40 3.79
N THR A 233 -4.85 16.32 3.01
CA THR A 233 -6.04 15.92 2.24
C THR A 233 -7.17 15.50 3.18
N SER A 234 -6.87 14.70 4.21
CA SER A 234 -7.83 14.33 5.26
C SER A 234 -8.28 15.54 6.09
N GLY A 235 -7.38 16.45 6.45
CA GLY A 235 -7.70 17.67 7.19
C GLY A 235 -8.61 18.61 6.39
N ALA A 236 -8.34 18.80 5.09
CA ALA A 236 -9.20 19.56 4.19
C ALA A 236 -10.58 18.91 4.04
N GLY A 237 -10.62 17.57 3.92
CA GLY A 237 -11.85 16.80 3.92
C GLY A 237 -12.67 16.96 5.20
N ALA A 238 -12.04 16.86 6.36
CA ALA A 238 -12.67 17.04 7.67
C ALA A 238 -13.20 18.46 7.87
N LEU A 239 -12.42 19.48 7.50
CA LEU A 239 -12.85 20.88 7.56
C LEU A 239 -14.05 21.12 6.65
N LEU A 240 -14.03 20.58 5.43
CA LEU A 240 -15.14 20.72 4.48
C LEU A 240 -16.39 19.99 4.98
N ALA A 241 -16.24 18.79 5.56
CA ALA A 241 -17.34 18.05 6.18
C ALA A 241 -17.95 18.83 7.35
N LEU A 242 -17.13 19.41 8.23
CA LEU A 242 -17.59 20.27 9.32
C LEU A 242 -18.34 21.50 8.79
N LEU A 243 -17.80 22.16 7.77
CA LEU A 243 -18.44 23.32 7.15
C LEU A 243 -19.79 22.93 6.50
N GLY A 244 -19.82 21.76 5.85
CA GLY A 244 -21.05 21.17 5.29
C GLY A 244 -22.10 20.88 6.35
N ILE A 245 -21.72 20.36 7.52
CA ILE A 245 -22.61 20.13 8.66
C ILE A 245 -23.16 21.47 9.20
N VAL A 246 -22.30 22.47 9.41
CA VAL A 246 -22.73 23.81 9.87
C VAL A 246 -23.70 24.45 8.88
N LEU A 247 -23.42 24.35 7.57
CA LEU A 247 -24.32 24.82 6.52
C LEU A 247 -25.62 24.03 6.48
N ALA A 248 -25.57 22.71 6.68
CA ALA A 248 -26.76 21.87 6.76
C ALA A 248 -27.70 22.37 7.86
N PHE A 249 -27.21 22.61 9.08
CA PHE A 249 -28.05 23.10 10.19
C PHE A 249 -28.50 24.56 10.03
N THR A 250 -27.65 25.44 9.51
CA THR A 250 -27.99 26.87 9.37
C THR A 250 -28.86 27.19 8.16
N GLN A 251 -28.80 26.37 7.10
CA GLN A 251 -29.56 26.55 5.85
C GLN A 251 -30.72 25.56 5.69
N PHE A 252 -30.83 24.53 6.55
CA PHE A 252 -31.96 23.58 6.58
C PHE A 252 -33.36 24.23 6.52
N PRO A 253 -33.63 25.36 7.21
CA PRO A 253 -34.97 25.94 7.22
C PRO A 253 -35.35 26.67 5.92
N THR A 254 -34.54 26.60 4.87
CA THR A 254 -34.86 27.18 3.55
C THR A 254 -35.28 26.08 2.55
N ARG A 255 -36.27 26.42 1.69
CA ARG A 255 -37.01 25.57 0.73
C ARG A 255 -36.15 24.76 -0.27
N TYR A 256 -35.33 23.82 0.18
CA TYR A 256 -34.64 22.89 -0.72
C TYR A 256 -35.50 21.65 -0.97
N SER A 257 -35.78 21.38 -2.25
CA SER A 257 -36.50 20.18 -2.72
C SER A 257 -35.64 19.38 -3.70
N GLY A 258 -35.95 18.11 -3.89
CA GLY A 258 -35.22 17.22 -4.80
C GLY A 258 -33.80 16.86 -4.32
N LEU A 259 -32.84 16.79 -5.26
CA LEU A 259 -31.47 16.33 -5.03
C LEU A 259 -30.70 17.16 -3.99
N MET A 260 -31.00 18.45 -3.87
CA MET A 260 -30.30 19.33 -2.91
C MET A 260 -30.64 18.96 -1.46
N ARG A 261 -31.88 18.56 -1.18
CA ARG A 261 -32.28 18.08 0.16
C ARG A 261 -31.56 16.78 0.52
N TRP A 262 -31.48 15.86 -0.42
CA TRP A 262 -30.74 14.61 -0.24
C TRP A 262 -29.26 14.87 0.00
N HIS A 263 -28.62 15.75 -0.77
CA HIS A 263 -27.23 16.15 -0.56
C HIS A 263 -26.96 16.65 0.87
N TYR A 264 -27.84 17.49 1.43
CA TYR A 264 -27.70 17.97 2.81
C TYR A 264 -27.85 16.84 3.85
N VAL A 265 -28.85 15.97 3.70
CA VAL A 265 -29.09 14.87 4.64
C VAL A 265 -27.99 13.83 4.57
N THR A 266 -27.65 13.34 3.37
CA THR A 266 -26.60 12.33 3.20
C THR A 266 -25.22 12.90 3.50
N GLY A 267 -24.97 14.17 3.16
CA GLY A 267 -23.73 14.87 3.49
C GLY A 267 -23.53 15.05 4.99
N ALA A 268 -24.57 15.35 5.75
CA ALA A 268 -24.48 15.45 7.21
C ALA A 268 -24.19 14.09 7.86
N VAL A 269 -24.89 13.02 7.45
CA VAL A 269 -24.65 11.66 7.95
C VAL A 269 -23.24 11.20 7.61
N PHE A 270 -22.83 11.35 6.35
CA PHE A 270 -21.48 10.99 5.89
C PHE A 270 -20.40 11.80 6.63
N GLY A 271 -20.61 13.10 6.81
CA GLY A 271 -19.68 13.96 7.54
C GLY A 271 -19.46 13.52 8.98
N VAL A 272 -20.51 13.15 9.72
CA VAL A 272 -20.40 12.63 11.08
C VAL A 272 -19.62 11.31 11.12
N LEU A 273 -19.93 10.38 10.22
CA LEU A 273 -19.20 9.10 10.11
C LEU A 273 -17.72 9.32 9.77
N THR A 274 -17.41 10.26 8.89
CA THR A 274 -16.02 10.53 8.47
C THR A 274 -15.23 11.19 9.60
N LEU A 275 -15.82 12.15 10.31
CA LEU A 275 -15.17 12.82 11.44
C LEU A 275 -14.91 11.89 12.63
N THR A 276 -15.82 10.96 12.90
CA THR A 276 -15.62 9.93 13.93
C THR A 276 -14.54 8.94 13.53
N TRP A 277 -14.47 8.56 12.24
CA TRP A 277 -13.41 7.68 11.73
C TRP A 277 -12.01 8.32 11.74
N VAL A 278 -11.89 9.61 11.42
CA VAL A 278 -10.61 10.35 11.49
C VAL A 278 -10.13 10.57 12.93
N GLY A 279 -11.04 10.58 13.91
CA GLY A 279 -10.72 10.77 15.32
C GLY A 279 -10.29 9.50 16.07
N HIS A 280 -10.36 8.33 15.44
CA HIS A 280 -9.96 7.02 15.96
C HIS A 280 -8.70 6.52 15.25
#